data_AF-A0AA96FAH3-F1
#
_entry.id   AF-A0AA96FAH3-F1
#
_cell.length_a   1.000
_cell.length_b   1.000
_cell.length_c   1.000
_cell.angle_alpha   90.00
_cell.angle_beta   90.00
_cell.angle_gamma   90.00
#
_symmetry.space_group_name_H-M   'P 1'
#
loop_
_entity.id
_entity.type
_entity.pdbx_description
1 polymer ?
#
loop_
_entity_poly.entity_id
_entity_poly.type
_entity_poly.pdbx_seq_one_letter_code
_entity_poly.pdbx_strand_id
1 'polypeptide(L)' 'MMPEDNGWSDTRRRQYEHIKESELQMGKDEQTAEEIAARTVNKERATKGETKGSA' A
#
# COMPACT_ATOMS: atom_id res chain seq x y z
N MET A 1 11.78 -8.83 -0.01
CA MET A 1 12.63 -7.97 0.85
C MET A 1 11.98 -6.60 0.89
N MET A 2 11.33 -6.25 2.00
CA MET A 2 10.73 -4.92 2.16
C MET A 2 11.87 -3.94 2.49
N PRO A 3 12.03 -2.82 1.76
CA PRO A 3 13.06 -1.84 2.05
C PRO A 3 12.71 -1.11 3.34
N GLU A 4 13.63 -1.15 4.29
CA GLU A 4 13.56 -0.38 5.53
C GLU A 4 13.61 1.12 5.17
N ASP A 5 12.49 1.80 5.46
CA ASP A 5 12.27 3.24 5.62
C ASP A 5 12.98 4.23 4.67
N ASN A 6 12.22 4.83 3.75
CA ASN A 6 12.35 6.26 3.35
C ASN A 6 11.21 6.79 2.43
N GLY A 7 10.01 6.19 2.47
CA GLY A 7 8.89 6.66 1.63
C GLY A 7 7.49 6.24 2.05
N TRP A 8 7.36 5.36 3.04
CA TRP A 8 6.08 4.92 3.60
C TRP A 8 6.01 5.26 5.08
N SER A 9 4.99 6.03 5.44
CA SER A 9 4.64 6.27 6.84
C SER A 9 4.14 4.97 7.50
N ASP A 10 4.25 4.85 8.82
CA ASP A 10 3.73 3.70 9.59
C ASP A 10 2.26 3.41 9.28
N THR A 11 1.47 4.46 9.03
CA THR A 11 0.08 4.37 8.57
C THR A 11 -0.07 3.64 7.24
N ARG A 12 0.87 3.85 6.30
CA ARG A 12 0.84 3.22 4.97
C ARG A 12 1.21 1.73 5.04
N ARG A 13 2.14 1.37 5.93
CA ARG A 13 2.45 -0.04 6.23
C ARG A 13 1.22 -0.78 6.72
N ARG A 14 0.52 -0.23 7.72
CA ARG A 14 -0.72 -0.84 8.27
C ARG A 14 -1.83 -0.93 7.23
N GLN A 15 -2.01 0.08 6.37
CA GLN A 15 -2.99 0.02 5.28
C GLN A 15 -2.68 -1.10 4.29
N TYR A 16 -1.41 -1.23 3.89
CA TYR A 16 -1.00 -2.30 2.99
C TYR A 16 -1.24 -3.68 3.58
N GLU A 17 -0.81 -3.90 4.83
CA GLU A 17 -1.03 -5.18 5.51
C GLU A 17 -2.51 -5.51 5.63
N HIS A 18 -3.35 -4.53 5.99
CA HIS A 18 -4.79 -4.71 6.10
C HIS A 18 -5.45 -5.09 4.76
N ILE A 19 -5.05 -4.44 3.67
CA ILE A 19 -5.58 -4.75 2.34
C ILE A 19 -5.08 -6.12 1.89
N LYS A 20 -3.79 -6.42 2.05
CA LYS A 20 -3.21 -7.73 1.71
C LYS A 20 -3.96 -8.84 2.45
N GLU A 21 -4.17 -8.70 3.75
CA GLU A 21 -4.87 -9.71 4.56
C GLU A 21 -6.34 -9.87 4.13
N SER A 22 -7.04 -8.77 3.84
CA SER A 22 -8.41 -8.81 3.33
C SER A 22 -8.52 -9.56 1.99
N GLU A 23 -7.59 -9.30 1.06
CA GLU A 23 -7.55 -9.98 -0.24
C GLU A 23 -7.23 -11.47 -0.11
N LEU A 24 -6.32 -11.83 0.81
CA LEU A 24 -6.03 -13.22 1.16
C LEU A 24 -7.26 -13.93 1.76
N GLN A 25 -7.99 -13.26 2.66
CA GLN A 25 -9.22 -13.80 3.25
C GLN A 25 -10.33 -13.99 2.21
N MET A 26 -10.36 -13.16 1.15
CA MET A 26 -11.25 -13.34 0.00
C MET A 26 -10.81 -14.48 -0.95
N GLY A 27 -9.72 -15.18 -0.64
CA GLY A 27 -9.23 -16.32 -1.41
C GLY A 27 -8.35 -15.93 -2.60
N LYS A 28 -7.81 -14.71 -2.63
CA LYS A 28 -6.81 -14.33 -3.64
C LYS A 28 -5.44 -14.87 -3.27
N ASP A 29 -4.63 -15.10 -4.29
CA ASP A 29 -3.24 -15.50 -4.13
C ASP A 29 -2.41 -14.37 -3.47
N GLU A 30 -1.36 -14.74 -2.73
CA GLU A 30 -0.50 -13.79 -2.03
C GLU A 30 0.10 -12.74 -2.97
N GLN A 31 0.53 -13.15 -4.17
CA GLN A 31 1.11 -12.22 -5.14
C GLN A 31 0.07 -11.21 -5.63
N THR A 32 -1.17 -11.67 -5.82
CA THR A 32 -2.28 -10.81 -6.25
C THR A 32 -2.67 -9.84 -5.14
N ALA A 33 -2.74 -10.33 -3.90
CA ALA A 33 -3.04 -9.52 -2.73
C ALA A 33 -2.00 -8.41 -2.50
N GLU A 34 -0.71 -8.73 -2.65
CA GLU A 34 0.39 -7.78 -2.55
C GLU A 34 0.31 -6.70 -3.65
N GLU A 35 0.05 -7.07 -4.90
CA GLU A 35 -0.11 -6.11 -5.99
C GLU A 35 -1.29 -5.16 -5.74
N ILE A 36 -2.45 -5.69 -5.32
CA ILE A 36 -3.65 -4.91 -5.03
C ILE A 36 -3.40 -3.94 -3.87
N ALA A 37 -2.77 -4.41 -2.80
CA ALA A 37 -2.45 -3.59 -1.64
C ALA A 37 -1.48 -2.45 -2.01
N ALA A 38 -0.40 -2.75 -2.74
CA ALA A 38 0.56 -1.75 -3.19
C ALA A 38 -0.09 -0.71 -4.11
N ARG A 39 -0.92 -1.15 -5.06
CA ARG A 39 -1.62 -0.27 -6.00
C ARG A 39 -2.62 0.64 -5.29
N THR A 40 -3.32 0.12 -4.28
CA THR A 40 -4.31 0.88 -3.51
C THR A 40 -3.63 1.96 -2.67
N VAL A 41 -2.57 1.61 -1.95
CA VAL A 41 -1.83 2.58 -1.13
C VAL A 41 -1.16 3.65 -2.00
N ASN A 42 -0.57 3.28 -3.14
CA ASN A 42 0.01 4.23 -4.09
C ASN A 42 -1.05 5.18 -4.67
N LYS A 43 -2.24 4.65 -5.01
CA LYS A 43 -3.38 5.47 -5.47
C LYS A 43 -3.81 6.45 -4.39
N GLU A 44 -3.97 6.01 -3.14
CA GLU A 44 -4.33 6.90 -2.04
C GLU A 44 -3.28 7.98 -1.78
N ARG A 45 -1.99 7.68 -1.96
CA ARG A 45 -0.89 8.67 -1.85
C ARG A 45 -1.00 9.74 -2.93
N ALA A 46 -1.27 9.33 -4.17
CA ALA A 46 -1.48 10.25 -5.29
C ALA A 46 -2.74 11.09 -5.11
N THR A 47 -3.86 10.50 -4.68
CA THR A 47 -5.14 11.20 -4.47
C THR A 47 -5.09 12.17 -3.30
N LYS A 48 -4.45 11.82 -2.17
CA LYS A 48 -4.29 12.74 -1.02
C LYS A 48 -3.34 13.91 -1.32
N GLY A 49 -2.70 13.94 -2.47
CA GLY A 49 -1.73 14.98 -2.79
C GLY A 49 -0.50 14.96 -1.88
N GLU A 50 -0.16 13.80 -1.30
CA GLU A 50 1.17 13.59 -0.70
C GLU A 50 2.26 13.49 -1.77
N THR A 51 1.85 13.41 -3.04
CA THR A 51 2.67 13.69 -4.23
C THR A 51 2.43 15.13 -4.72
N LYS A 52 2.29 16.10 -3.81
CA LYS A 52 2.53 17.49 -4.17
C LYS A 52 4.05 17.65 -4.18
N GLY A 53 4.62 17.61 -5.39
CA GLY A 53 5.81 18.41 -5.64
C GLY A 53 5.53 19.82 -5.11
N SER A 54 6.51 20.37 -4.39
CA SER A 54 6.50 21.76 -3.94
C SER A 54 5.89 22.70 -4.96
N ALA A 55 5.11 23.66 -4.46
CA ALA A 55 4.90 24.91 -5.18
C ALA A 55 6.25 25.53 -5.60
#